data_AF-A0A522P0W0-F1
#
_entry.id   AF-A0A522P0W0-F1
#
_cell.length_a   1.000
_cell.length_b   1.000
_cell.length_c   1.000
_cell.angle_alpha   90.00
_cell.angle_beta   90.00
_cell.angle_gamma   90.00
#
_symmetry.space_group_name_H-M   'P 1'
#
loop_
_entity.id
_entity.type
_entity.pdbx_description
1 polymer ?
#
loop_
_entity_poly.entity_id
_entity_poly.type
_entity_poly.pdbx_seq_one_letter_code
_entity_poly.pdbx_strand_id
1 'polypeptide(L)'
;MSRSQRRRHDAAHNTGHDADDGTDPIDAYLDDLLGRLHGPASVVRRTLTEAETHLRDTADAELASDPTLEPAMAQQRALARFGSADTVAHAANRDGAGARVGALLAALIGSAVRMVAIGFCAIALAAVGARALAAVTSVGFVFGLPAGTVTVAAKCAHWLSVQPTAGTCAQAATLENASDTFQLYLGGALLALGAIGIIAGTTWLIRHGIRARRVEQTPTGTRIRLPKTLVPVVGTTVFGGTGLVLLSAAVTNLAVLGLWGRGLWYVEAVISLAIAAGYLVLFLRALTATTVS
;
A
#
# COMPACT_ATOMS: atom_id res chain seq x y z
N MET A 1 19.88 -3.66 -61.77
CA MET A 1 19.54 -5.04 -61.32
C MET A 1 18.40 -4.97 -60.31
N SER A 2 17.30 -5.69 -60.58
CA SER A 2 16.01 -5.55 -59.89
C SER A 2 15.95 -6.31 -58.55
N ARG A 3 15.41 -5.69 -57.49
CA ARG A 3 15.15 -6.30 -56.18
C ARG A 3 14.26 -7.56 -56.24
N SER A 4 13.50 -7.75 -57.32
CA SER A 4 12.66 -8.94 -57.53
C SER A 4 13.46 -10.19 -57.93
N GLN A 5 14.66 -10.04 -58.50
CA GLN A 5 15.52 -11.16 -58.90
C GLN A 5 16.33 -11.74 -57.73
N ARG A 6 16.74 -10.93 -56.73
CA ARG A 6 17.42 -11.43 -55.53
C ARG A 6 16.52 -12.35 -54.69
N ARG A 7 15.24 -11.98 -54.51
CA ARG A 7 14.29 -12.82 -53.75
C ARG A 7 14.00 -14.18 -54.36
N ARG A 8 14.20 -14.37 -55.67
CA ARG A 8 14.00 -15.68 -56.31
C ARG A 8 15.23 -16.57 -56.26
N HIS A 9 16.43 -15.99 -56.12
CA HIS A 9 17.64 -16.80 -56.02
C HIS A 9 17.89 -17.33 -54.61
N ASP A 10 17.48 -16.58 -53.58
CA ASP A 10 17.59 -17.02 -52.18
C ASP A 10 16.54 -18.07 -51.79
N ALA A 11 15.43 -18.18 -52.55
CA ALA A 11 14.36 -19.15 -52.29
C ALA A 11 14.67 -20.57 -52.83
N ALA A 12 15.68 -20.73 -53.68
CA ALA A 12 15.98 -22.01 -54.33
C ALA A 12 17.15 -22.78 -53.69
N HIS A 13 17.79 -22.21 -52.65
CA HIS A 13 18.96 -22.84 -52.01
C HIS A 13 18.69 -23.34 -50.59
N ASN A 14 17.44 -23.34 -50.14
CA ASN A 14 17.09 -23.70 -48.77
C ASN A 14 15.93 -24.71 -48.70
N THR A 15 16.01 -25.76 -49.53
CA THR A 15 15.02 -26.87 -49.55
C THR A 15 15.71 -28.23 -49.42
N GLY A 16 16.88 -28.27 -48.78
CA GLY A 16 17.75 -29.46 -48.73
C GLY A 16 18.33 -29.79 -47.37
N HIS A 17 17.79 -29.25 -46.26
CA HIS A 17 18.19 -29.61 -44.89
C HIS A 17 17.02 -30.15 -44.04
N ASP A 18 15.81 -30.25 -44.59
CA ASP A 18 14.58 -30.57 -43.85
C ASP A 18 14.27 -32.08 -43.74
N ALA A 19 15.28 -32.95 -43.57
CA ALA A 19 15.06 -34.40 -43.55
C ALA A 19 15.60 -35.17 -42.33
N ASP A 20 16.12 -34.47 -41.31
CA ASP A 20 16.40 -35.03 -39.98
C ASP A 20 16.55 -33.91 -38.94
N ASP A 21 15.64 -32.92 -38.92
CA ASP A 21 15.72 -31.87 -37.89
C ASP A 21 15.04 -32.40 -36.63
N GLY A 22 15.74 -33.34 -35.98
CA GLY A 22 15.41 -33.94 -34.68
C GLY A 22 15.32 -32.85 -33.62
N THR A 23 14.23 -32.10 -33.64
CA THR A 23 13.95 -31.03 -32.69
C THR A 23 14.00 -31.64 -31.31
N ASP A 24 14.96 -31.20 -30.49
CA ASP A 24 15.15 -31.73 -29.14
C ASP A 24 13.80 -31.69 -28.40
N PRO A 25 13.27 -32.86 -27.96
CA PRO A 25 12.02 -32.93 -27.21
C PRO A 25 11.98 -31.96 -26.02
N ILE A 26 13.13 -31.68 -25.39
CA ILE A 26 13.24 -30.72 -24.30
C ILE A 26 13.02 -29.29 -24.81
N ASP A 27 13.60 -28.90 -25.94
CA ASP A 27 13.43 -27.56 -26.51
C ASP A 27 11.98 -27.31 -26.93
N ALA A 28 11.35 -28.29 -27.60
CA ALA A 28 9.93 -28.21 -27.95
C ALA A 28 9.02 -28.08 -26.71
N TYR A 29 9.37 -28.75 -25.61
CA TYR A 29 8.68 -28.60 -24.33
C TYR A 29 8.87 -27.21 -23.72
N LEU A 30 10.09 -26.67 -23.75
CA LEU A 30 10.40 -25.34 -23.22
C LEU A 30 9.71 -24.23 -24.00
N ASP A 31 9.55 -24.38 -25.32
CA ASP A 31 8.77 -23.47 -26.16
C ASP A 31 7.27 -23.50 -25.80
N ASP A 32 6.69 -24.68 -25.60
CA ASP A 32 5.31 -24.81 -25.13
C ASP A 32 5.13 -24.22 -23.72
N LEU A 33 6.09 -24.46 -22.82
CA LEU A 33 6.10 -23.88 -21.48
C LEU A 33 6.19 -22.36 -21.51
N LEU A 34 7.07 -21.79 -22.35
CA LEU A 34 7.22 -20.34 -22.55
C LEU A 34 5.90 -19.71 -22.99
N GLY A 35 5.17 -20.35 -23.91
CA GLY A 35 3.87 -19.88 -24.39
C GLY A 35 2.78 -19.80 -23.30
N ARG A 36 2.95 -20.53 -22.19
CA ARG A 36 1.96 -20.65 -21.10
C ARG A 36 2.36 -19.89 -19.82
N LEU A 37 3.62 -19.51 -19.69
CA LEU A 37 4.11 -18.77 -18.53
C LEU A 37 3.69 -17.30 -18.56
N HIS A 38 3.22 -16.78 -17.43
CA HIS A 38 2.76 -15.40 -17.28
C HIS A 38 3.53 -14.66 -16.18
N GLY A 39 4.23 -13.60 -16.54
CA GLY A 39 4.79 -12.71 -15.54
C GLY A 39 5.92 -11.82 -16.02
N PRO A 40 6.65 -11.21 -15.08
CA PRO A 40 7.86 -10.46 -15.41
C PRO A 40 8.84 -11.34 -16.19
N ALA A 41 9.46 -10.80 -17.23
CA ALA A 41 10.40 -11.54 -18.08
C ALA A 41 11.54 -12.21 -17.29
N SER A 42 11.99 -11.60 -16.19
CA SER A 42 13.01 -12.21 -15.31
C SER A 42 12.53 -13.48 -14.61
N VAL A 43 11.26 -13.54 -14.23
CA VAL A 43 10.66 -14.73 -13.60
C VAL A 43 10.49 -15.82 -14.65
N VAL A 44 9.94 -15.47 -15.81
CA VAL A 44 9.76 -16.42 -16.93
C VAL A 44 11.11 -17.02 -17.33
N ARG A 45 12.13 -16.19 -17.57
CA ARG A 45 13.49 -16.68 -17.91
C ARG A 45 14.06 -17.59 -16.83
N ARG A 46 13.94 -17.20 -15.56
CA ARG A 46 14.43 -18.05 -14.45
C ARG A 46 13.71 -19.39 -14.43
N THR A 47 12.38 -19.40 -14.54
CA THR A 47 11.60 -20.63 -14.56
C THR A 47 11.97 -21.53 -15.74
N LEU A 48 12.24 -20.95 -16.93
CA LEU A 48 12.72 -21.71 -18.08
C LEU A 48 14.12 -22.27 -17.86
N THR A 49 15.07 -21.47 -17.38
CA THR A 49 16.44 -21.96 -17.07
C THR A 49 16.43 -23.05 -15.99
N GLU A 50 15.57 -22.91 -14.97
CA GLU A 50 15.40 -23.91 -13.91
C GLU A 50 14.78 -25.19 -14.46
N ALA A 51 13.75 -25.09 -15.29
CA ALA A 51 13.13 -26.24 -15.96
C ALA A 51 14.10 -26.94 -16.91
N GLU A 52 14.84 -26.20 -17.74
CA GLU A 52 15.87 -26.73 -18.65
C GLU A 52 16.94 -27.51 -17.88
N THR A 53 17.48 -26.90 -16.82
CA THR A 53 18.49 -27.54 -15.95
C THR A 53 17.95 -28.83 -15.36
N HIS A 54 16.76 -28.81 -14.78
CA HIS A 54 16.15 -29.99 -14.18
C HIS A 54 15.84 -31.09 -15.21
N LEU A 55 15.39 -30.73 -16.41
CA LEU A 55 15.11 -31.69 -17.47
C LEU A 55 16.39 -32.37 -17.96
N ARG A 56 17.47 -31.60 -18.16
CA ARG A 56 18.77 -32.15 -18.56
C ARG A 56 19.38 -33.03 -17.47
N ASP A 57 19.40 -32.56 -16.22
CA ASP A 57 19.89 -33.35 -15.08
C ASP A 57 19.10 -34.66 -14.94
N THR A 58 17.79 -34.63 -15.17
CA THR A 58 16.94 -35.84 -15.11
C THR A 58 17.22 -36.78 -16.28
N ALA A 59 17.39 -36.26 -17.50
CA ALA A 59 17.72 -37.07 -18.67
C ALA A 59 19.09 -37.75 -18.51
N ASP A 60 20.09 -37.02 -18.00
CA ASP A 60 21.42 -37.57 -17.69
C ASP A 60 21.35 -38.67 -16.63
N ALA A 61 20.50 -38.50 -15.61
CA ALA A 61 20.28 -39.53 -14.60
C ALA A 61 19.60 -40.81 -15.15
N GLU A 62 18.69 -40.67 -16.11
CA GLU A 62 18.07 -41.82 -16.80
C GLU A 62 19.10 -42.59 -17.64
N LEU A 63 19.98 -41.89 -18.37
CA LEU A 63 21.08 -42.50 -19.13
C LEU A 63 22.10 -43.20 -18.22
N ALA A 64 22.44 -42.59 -17.09
CA ALA A 64 23.35 -43.20 -16.11
C ALA A 64 22.75 -44.47 -15.48
N SER A 65 21.42 -44.56 -15.38
CA SER A 65 20.71 -45.70 -14.81
C SER A 65 20.56 -46.87 -15.80
N ASP A 66 20.46 -46.59 -17.10
CA ASP A 66 20.37 -47.58 -18.16
C ASP A 66 21.26 -47.19 -19.36
N PRO A 67 22.50 -47.73 -19.44
CA PRO A 67 23.44 -47.40 -20.51
C PRO A 67 23.00 -47.84 -21.92
N THR A 68 21.97 -48.68 -22.02
CA THR A 68 21.43 -49.13 -23.32
C THR A 68 20.32 -48.23 -23.84
N LEU A 69 19.91 -47.23 -23.05
CA LEU A 69 18.83 -46.31 -23.40
C LEU A 69 19.30 -45.28 -24.42
N GLU A 70 18.53 -45.14 -25.51
CA GLU A 70 18.74 -44.06 -26.48
C GLU A 70 18.51 -42.67 -25.84
N PRO A 71 19.34 -41.65 -26.12
CA PRO A 71 19.21 -40.30 -25.53
C PRO A 71 17.81 -39.68 -25.69
N ALA A 72 17.20 -39.82 -26.86
CA ALA A 72 15.84 -39.32 -27.11
C ALA A 72 14.78 -39.99 -26.21
N MET A 73 14.95 -41.28 -25.90
CA MET A 73 14.06 -41.98 -24.97
C MET A 73 14.29 -41.53 -23.51
N ALA A 74 15.55 -41.25 -23.13
CA ALA A 74 15.86 -40.69 -21.81
C ALA A 74 15.21 -39.32 -21.61
N GLN A 75 15.25 -38.44 -22.62
CA GLN A 75 14.56 -37.15 -22.59
C GLN A 75 13.04 -37.30 -22.49
N GLN A 76 12.43 -38.23 -23.24
CA GLN A 76 10.99 -38.50 -23.13
C GLN A 76 10.60 -39.02 -21.73
N ARG A 77 11.42 -39.88 -21.12
CA ARG A 77 11.21 -40.32 -19.71
C ARG A 77 11.34 -39.16 -18.73
N ALA A 78 12.34 -38.29 -18.92
CA ALA A 78 12.51 -37.09 -18.11
C ALA A 78 11.28 -36.16 -18.21
N LEU A 79 10.77 -35.91 -19.42
CA LEU A 79 9.55 -35.13 -19.65
C LEU A 79 8.31 -35.76 -19.00
N ALA A 80 8.14 -37.08 -19.12
CA ALA A 80 7.03 -37.80 -18.50
C ALA A 80 7.06 -37.68 -16.97
N ARG A 81 8.25 -37.67 -16.36
CA ARG A 81 8.45 -37.50 -14.92
C ARG A 81 8.28 -36.06 -14.46
N PHE A 82 8.72 -35.11 -15.27
CA PHE A 82 8.62 -33.67 -14.99
C PHE A 82 7.17 -33.17 -15.08
N GLY A 83 6.37 -33.78 -15.98
CA GLY A 83 4.96 -33.50 -16.16
C GLY A 83 4.68 -32.54 -17.31
N SER A 84 3.39 -32.35 -17.65
CA SER A 84 3.00 -31.50 -18.77
C SER A 84 3.36 -30.03 -18.55
N ALA A 85 3.72 -29.34 -19.63
CA ALA A 85 4.01 -27.90 -19.61
C ALA A 85 2.84 -27.09 -19.02
N ASP A 86 1.60 -27.54 -19.24
CA ASP A 86 0.40 -26.94 -18.64
C ASP A 86 0.43 -26.94 -17.12
N THR A 87 0.74 -28.10 -16.52
CA THR A 87 0.74 -28.28 -15.07
C THR A 87 1.83 -27.43 -14.43
N VAL A 88 3.02 -27.44 -15.03
CA VAL A 88 4.17 -26.65 -14.57
C VAL A 88 3.89 -25.16 -14.70
N ALA A 89 3.36 -24.71 -15.84
CA ALA A 89 2.97 -23.32 -16.06
C ALA A 89 1.90 -22.88 -15.05
N HIS A 90 0.88 -23.70 -14.80
CA HIS A 90 -0.19 -23.37 -13.87
C HIS A 90 0.33 -23.20 -12.43
N ALA A 91 1.20 -24.11 -11.99
CA ALA A 91 1.86 -24.02 -10.68
C ALA A 91 2.72 -22.74 -10.58
N ALA A 92 3.60 -22.50 -11.55
CA ALA A 92 4.47 -21.33 -11.58
C ALA A 92 3.68 -20.01 -11.61
N ASN A 93 2.60 -19.96 -12.40
CA ASN A 93 1.72 -18.81 -12.50
C ASN A 93 0.98 -18.54 -11.18
N ARG A 94 0.52 -19.59 -10.48
CA ARG A 94 -0.20 -19.47 -9.22
C ARG A 94 0.71 -18.93 -8.10
N ASP A 95 1.94 -19.43 -8.02
CA ASP A 95 2.91 -18.97 -7.03
C ASP A 95 3.30 -17.51 -7.26
N GLY A 96 3.45 -17.12 -8.54
CA GLY A 96 3.62 -15.73 -8.95
C GLY A 96 2.42 -14.84 -8.58
N ALA A 97 1.19 -15.32 -8.74
CA ALA A 97 -0.02 -14.57 -8.44
C ALA A 97 -0.20 -14.33 -6.93
N GLY A 98 0.00 -15.35 -6.10
CA GLY A 98 -0.10 -15.23 -4.64
C GLY A 98 0.91 -14.23 -4.06
N ALA A 99 2.16 -14.29 -4.53
CA ALA A 99 3.19 -13.33 -4.14
C ALA A 99 2.85 -11.89 -4.56
N ARG A 100 2.24 -11.69 -5.74
CA ARG A 100 1.79 -10.37 -6.21
C ARG A 100 0.65 -9.83 -5.35
N VAL A 101 -0.37 -10.63 -5.05
CA VAL A 101 -1.49 -10.22 -4.19
C VAL A 101 -0.96 -9.84 -2.80
N GLY A 102 -0.08 -10.67 -2.21
CA GLY A 102 0.54 -10.37 -0.92
C GLY A 102 1.34 -9.06 -0.94
N ALA A 103 2.13 -8.81 -1.99
CA ALA A 103 2.89 -7.57 -2.14
C ALA A 103 1.98 -6.34 -2.31
N LEU A 104 0.89 -6.47 -3.07
CA LEU A 104 -0.11 -5.41 -3.25
C LEU A 104 -0.80 -5.08 -1.92
N LEU A 105 -1.28 -6.11 -1.19
CA LEU A 105 -1.90 -5.94 0.13
C LEU A 105 -0.93 -5.28 1.11
N ALA A 106 0.34 -5.71 1.15
CA ALA A 106 1.34 -5.09 2.02
C ALA A 106 1.58 -3.62 1.67
N ALA A 107 1.57 -3.26 0.39
CA ALA A 107 1.71 -1.89 -0.07
C ALA A 107 0.48 -1.03 0.30
N LEU A 108 -0.73 -1.59 0.17
CA LEU A 108 -1.99 -0.94 0.56
C LEU A 108 -2.07 -0.72 2.06
N ILE A 109 -1.80 -1.75 2.87
CA ILE A 109 -1.75 -1.67 4.33
C ILE A 109 -0.70 -0.63 4.76
N GLY A 110 0.50 -0.67 4.17
CA GLY A 110 1.54 0.31 4.47
C GLY A 110 1.12 1.76 4.15
N SER A 111 0.33 1.96 3.09
CA SER A 111 -0.22 3.27 2.75
C SER A 111 -1.33 3.70 3.70
N ALA A 112 -2.25 2.79 4.05
CA ALA A 112 -3.32 3.03 5.01
C ALA A 112 -2.77 3.40 6.40
N VAL A 113 -1.78 2.67 6.91
CA VAL A 113 -1.13 2.96 8.19
C VAL A 113 -0.51 4.37 8.21
N ARG A 114 0.11 4.81 7.11
CA ARG A 114 0.67 6.17 7.01
C ARG A 114 -0.43 7.23 7.02
N MET A 115 -1.55 6.99 6.33
CA MET A 115 -2.69 7.91 6.36
C MET A 115 -3.30 8.01 7.76
N VAL A 116 -3.47 6.87 8.44
CA VAL A 116 -3.95 6.82 9.83
C VAL A 116 -3.00 7.58 10.75
N ALA A 117 -1.68 7.40 10.61
CA ALA A 117 -0.71 8.16 11.39
C ALA A 117 -0.83 9.68 11.15
N ILE A 118 -1.00 10.11 9.90
CA ILE A 118 -1.24 11.53 9.58
C ILE A 118 -2.55 12.03 10.21
N GLY A 119 -3.60 11.20 10.23
CA GLY A 119 -4.86 11.50 10.92
C GLY A 119 -4.66 11.72 12.42
N PHE A 120 -3.89 10.88 13.09
CA PHE A 120 -3.56 11.09 14.51
C PHE A 120 -2.70 12.33 14.74
N CYS A 121 -1.74 12.62 13.86
CA CYS A 121 -1.02 13.91 13.90
C CYS A 121 -1.97 15.09 13.76
N ALA A 122 -2.97 15.01 12.88
CA ALA A 122 -3.98 16.05 12.70
C ALA A 122 -4.80 16.26 13.98
N ILE A 123 -5.23 15.18 14.64
CA ILE A 123 -5.97 15.22 15.92
C ILE A 123 -5.11 15.87 17.02
N ALA A 124 -3.83 15.49 17.13
CA ALA A 124 -2.91 16.09 18.09
C ALA A 124 -2.72 17.60 17.83
N LEU A 125 -2.52 17.98 16.57
CA LEU A 125 -2.41 19.39 16.17
C LEU A 125 -3.70 20.16 16.44
N ALA A 126 -4.86 19.54 16.25
CA ALA A 126 -6.15 20.15 16.53
C ALA A 126 -6.35 20.39 18.03
N ALA A 127 -5.96 19.44 18.88
CA ALA A 127 -6.01 19.61 20.34
C ALA A 127 -5.14 20.80 20.80
N VAL A 128 -3.92 20.91 20.28
CA VAL A 128 -3.01 22.02 20.58
C VAL A 128 -3.54 23.34 20.02
N GLY A 129 -4.02 23.33 18.77
CA GLY A 129 -4.60 24.50 18.11
C GLY A 129 -5.85 25.03 18.82
N ALA A 130 -6.71 24.13 19.31
CA ALA A 130 -7.90 24.50 20.08
C ALA A 130 -7.52 25.15 21.42
N ARG A 131 -6.50 24.64 22.11
CA ARG A 131 -5.97 25.27 23.33
C ARG A 131 -5.34 26.64 23.05
N ALA A 132 -4.56 26.76 21.98
CA ALA A 132 -3.97 28.04 21.58
C ALA A 132 -5.07 29.06 21.23
N LEU A 133 -6.09 28.66 20.47
CA LEU A 133 -7.22 29.51 20.13
C LEU A 133 -8.00 29.94 21.39
N ALA A 134 -8.21 29.01 22.34
CA ALA A 134 -8.88 29.31 23.60
C ALA A 134 -8.11 30.32 24.47
N ALA A 135 -6.77 30.29 24.41
CA ALA A 135 -5.91 31.22 25.13
C ALA A 135 -5.99 32.65 24.59
N VAL A 136 -6.24 32.83 23.29
CA VAL A 136 -6.35 34.17 22.66
C VAL A 136 -7.79 34.67 22.52
N THR A 137 -8.79 33.78 22.63
CA THR A 137 -10.21 34.13 22.58
C THR A 137 -10.87 33.96 23.94
N SER A 138 -11.42 32.77 24.20
CA SER A 138 -11.86 32.31 25.52
C SER A 138 -12.10 30.81 25.48
N VAL A 139 -12.03 30.15 26.64
CA VAL A 139 -12.37 28.72 26.76
C VAL A 139 -13.83 28.46 26.37
N GLY A 140 -14.74 29.39 26.70
CA GLY A 140 -16.15 29.31 26.31
C GLY A 140 -16.39 29.38 24.81
N PHE A 141 -15.61 30.17 24.07
CA PHE A 141 -15.73 30.22 22.61
C PHE A 141 -15.35 28.89 21.95
N VAL A 142 -14.31 28.21 22.45
CA VAL A 142 -13.77 26.99 21.85
C VAL A 142 -14.47 25.73 22.36
N PHE A 143 -14.75 25.65 23.67
CA PHE A 143 -15.22 24.45 24.37
C PHE A 143 -16.58 24.64 25.08
N GLY A 144 -17.27 25.75 24.81
CA GLY A 144 -18.53 26.08 25.46
C GLY A 144 -19.63 25.06 25.17
N LEU A 145 -20.56 24.96 26.13
CA LEU A 145 -21.76 24.13 26.01
C LEU A 145 -22.75 24.70 24.99
N PRO A 146 -23.61 23.86 24.41
CA PRO A 146 -24.77 24.31 23.64
C PRO A 146 -25.64 25.29 24.44
N ALA A 147 -26.20 26.30 23.78
CA ALA A 147 -27.16 27.20 24.40
C ALA A 147 -28.42 26.43 24.83
N GLY A 148 -28.96 26.80 25.99
CA GLY A 148 -30.14 26.12 26.56
C GLY A 148 -29.84 24.76 27.19
N THR A 149 -28.57 24.34 27.27
CA THR A 149 -28.21 23.11 27.99
C THR A 149 -28.55 23.25 29.48
N VAL A 150 -29.53 22.48 29.94
CA VAL A 150 -29.86 22.38 31.36
C VAL A 150 -28.89 21.40 32.03
N THR A 151 -28.03 21.91 32.90
CA THR A 151 -27.09 21.09 33.67
C THR A 151 -27.78 20.50 34.89
N VAL A 152 -27.87 19.17 34.96
CA VAL A 152 -28.39 18.48 36.16
C VAL A 152 -27.50 18.76 37.38
N ALA A 153 -28.12 18.94 38.55
CA ALA A 153 -27.43 19.33 39.78
C ALA A 153 -26.27 18.38 40.16
N ALA A 154 -26.41 17.07 39.91
CA ALA A 154 -25.37 16.09 40.18
C ALA A 154 -24.11 16.29 39.32
N LYS A 155 -24.25 16.55 38.02
CA LYS A 155 -23.11 16.88 37.13
C LYS A 155 -22.48 18.20 37.53
N CYS A 156 -23.30 19.16 37.94
CA CYS A 156 -22.84 20.45 38.41
C CYS A 156 -21.93 20.33 39.64
N ALA A 157 -22.38 19.58 40.65
CA ALA A 157 -21.61 19.32 41.85
C ALA A 157 -20.29 18.61 41.52
N HIS A 158 -20.32 17.63 40.60
CA HIS A 158 -19.12 16.96 40.13
C HIS A 158 -18.14 17.93 39.45
N TRP A 159 -18.56 18.71 38.46
CA TRP A 159 -17.67 19.63 37.76
C TRP A 159 -17.11 20.72 38.68
N LEU A 160 -17.90 21.26 39.62
CA LEU A 160 -17.41 22.21 40.61
C LEU A 160 -16.40 21.59 41.57
N SER A 161 -16.50 20.29 41.87
CA SER A 161 -15.52 19.58 42.69
C SER A 161 -14.18 19.37 41.99
N VAL A 162 -14.19 19.19 40.66
CA VAL A 162 -12.97 19.00 39.84
C VAL A 162 -12.36 20.35 39.44
N GLN A 163 -13.19 21.39 39.27
CA GLN A 163 -12.80 22.73 38.83
C GLN A 163 -13.11 23.79 39.90
N PRO A 164 -12.35 23.84 41.01
CA PRO A 164 -12.64 24.73 42.14
C PRO A 164 -12.50 26.23 41.80
N THR A 165 -11.86 26.57 40.68
CA THR A 165 -11.71 27.95 40.18
C THR A 165 -12.94 28.45 39.41
N ALA A 166 -13.90 27.58 39.12
CA ALA A 166 -15.10 27.96 38.39
C ALA A 166 -16.13 28.64 39.30
N GLY A 167 -16.61 29.82 38.91
CA GLY A 167 -17.66 30.55 39.64
C GLY A 167 -19.08 30.12 39.27
N THR A 168 -19.25 29.37 38.18
CA THR A 168 -20.56 28.87 37.72
C THR A 168 -20.46 27.45 37.20
N CYS A 169 -21.59 26.75 37.20
CA CYS A 169 -21.72 25.41 36.65
C CYS A 169 -21.29 25.30 35.18
N ALA A 170 -21.74 26.24 34.35
CA ALA A 170 -21.43 26.28 32.92
C ALA A 170 -19.93 26.52 32.67
N GLN A 171 -19.30 27.37 33.49
CA GLN A 171 -17.86 27.59 33.45
C GLN A 171 -17.09 26.32 33.84
N ALA A 172 -17.51 25.64 34.92
CA ALA A 172 -16.89 24.38 35.35
C ALA A 172 -16.97 23.31 34.26
N ALA A 173 -18.14 23.14 33.64
CA ALA A 173 -18.34 22.22 32.53
C ALA A 173 -17.46 22.55 31.30
N THR A 174 -17.32 23.84 31.00
CA THR A 174 -16.49 24.31 29.88
C THR A 174 -15.00 24.05 30.12
N LEU A 175 -14.52 24.26 31.35
CA LEU A 175 -13.14 23.96 31.75
C LEU A 175 -12.88 22.45 31.71
N GLU A 176 -13.85 21.65 32.18
CA GLU A 176 -13.79 20.20 32.11
C GLU A 176 -13.71 19.71 30.65
N ASN A 177 -14.62 20.18 29.79
CA ASN A 177 -14.58 19.87 28.35
C ASN A 177 -13.24 20.22 27.70
N ALA A 178 -12.66 21.37 28.07
CA ALA A 178 -11.35 21.78 27.57
C ALA A 178 -10.23 20.84 28.05
N SER A 179 -10.30 20.37 29.30
CA SER A 179 -9.39 19.37 29.88
C SER A 179 -9.53 18.02 29.16
N ASP A 180 -10.75 17.49 29.10
CA ASP A 180 -11.07 16.20 28.51
C ASP A 180 -10.71 16.15 27.03
N THR A 181 -11.07 17.18 26.27
CA THR A 181 -10.74 17.25 24.84
C THR A 181 -9.23 17.19 24.66
N PHE A 182 -8.46 17.93 25.46
CA PHE A 182 -7.01 17.92 25.35
C PHE A 182 -6.42 16.56 25.76
N GLN A 183 -6.83 16.00 26.89
CA GLN A 183 -6.32 14.72 27.38
C GLN A 183 -6.67 13.56 26.45
N LEU A 184 -7.92 13.49 25.98
CA LEU A 184 -8.38 12.43 25.08
C LEU A 184 -7.80 12.57 23.69
N TYR A 185 -7.77 13.79 23.12
CA TYR A 185 -7.29 13.97 21.74
C TYR A 185 -5.78 13.87 21.67
N LEU A 186 -5.06 14.63 22.52
CA LEU A 186 -3.60 14.60 22.50
C LEU A 186 -3.07 13.28 23.06
N GLY A 187 -3.58 12.84 24.23
CA GLY A 187 -3.16 11.58 24.83
C GLY A 187 -3.48 10.39 23.95
N GLY A 188 -4.70 10.32 23.42
CA GLY A 188 -5.12 9.27 22.48
C GLY A 188 -4.29 9.26 21.20
N ALA A 189 -4.03 10.43 20.60
CA ALA A 189 -3.21 10.54 19.41
C ALA A 189 -1.76 10.12 19.65
N LEU A 190 -1.15 10.56 20.75
CA LEU A 190 0.24 10.19 21.10
C LEU A 190 0.37 8.69 21.37
N LEU A 191 -0.57 8.09 22.11
CA LEU A 191 -0.59 6.65 22.35
C LEU A 191 -0.75 5.86 21.04
N ALA A 192 -1.67 6.27 20.16
CA ALA A 192 -1.87 5.63 18.87
C ALA A 192 -0.64 5.75 17.95
N LEU A 193 -0.01 6.93 17.89
CA LEU A 193 1.24 7.14 17.15
C LEU A 193 2.39 6.31 17.70
N GLY A 194 2.51 6.20 19.03
CA GLY A 194 3.48 5.34 19.70
C GLY A 194 3.29 3.87 19.31
N ALA A 195 2.05 3.37 19.37
CA ALA A 195 1.71 2.01 18.97
C ALA A 195 2.03 1.74 17.49
N ILE A 196 1.65 2.66 16.59
CA ILE A 196 1.97 2.58 15.15
C ILE A 196 3.49 2.56 14.94
N GLY A 197 4.23 3.43 15.64
CA GLY A 197 5.69 3.49 15.58
C GLY A 197 6.36 2.19 16.01
N ILE A 198 5.90 1.59 17.11
CA ILE A 198 6.39 0.30 17.61
C ILE A 198 6.10 -0.82 16.59
N ILE A 199 4.88 -0.90 16.06
CA ILE A 199 4.50 -1.92 15.08
C ILE A 199 5.32 -1.75 13.78
N ALA A 200 5.47 -0.53 13.29
CA ALA A 200 6.25 -0.25 12.09
C ALA A 200 7.74 -0.54 12.31
N GLY A 201 8.30 -0.15 13.47
CA GLY A 201 9.68 -0.38 13.86
C GLY A 201 10.01 -1.86 14.02
N THR A 202 9.19 -2.61 14.74
CA THR A 202 9.34 -4.08 14.90
C THR A 202 9.24 -4.80 13.56
N THR A 203 8.26 -4.44 12.73
CA THR A 203 8.12 -5.00 11.37
C THR A 203 9.34 -4.69 10.50
N TRP A 204 9.89 -3.47 10.62
CA TRP A 204 11.09 -3.08 9.90
C TRP A 204 12.32 -3.87 10.38
N LEU A 205 12.51 -4.00 11.70
CA LEU A 205 13.61 -4.78 12.30
C LEU A 205 13.56 -6.25 11.90
N ILE A 206 12.37 -6.88 11.95
CA ILE A 206 12.19 -8.28 11.53
C ILE A 206 12.55 -8.43 10.05
N ARG A 207 12.03 -7.54 9.19
CA ARG A 207 12.30 -7.59 7.74
C ARG A 207 13.77 -7.33 7.43
N HIS A 208 14.41 -6.40 8.14
CA HIS A 208 15.81 -6.07 7.93
C HIS A 208 16.73 -7.17 8.46
N GLY A 209 16.42 -7.76 9.61
CA GLY A 209 17.17 -8.88 10.18
C GLY A 209 17.08 -10.14 9.33
N ILE A 210 15.89 -10.47 8.79
CA ILE A 210 15.72 -11.59 7.86
C ILE A 210 16.44 -11.30 6.53
N ARG A 211 16.36 -10.06 6.02
CA ARG A 211 17.07 -9.69 4.79
C ARG A 211 18.57 -9.77 4.95
N ALA A 212 19.14 -9.25 6.03
CA ALA A 212 20.57 -9.30 6.31
C ALA A 212 21.12 -10.74 6.27
N ARG A 213 20.31 -11.73 6.69
CA ARG A 213 20.65 -13.15 6.61
C ARG A 213 20.44 -13.80 5.23
N ARG A 214 19.70 -13.16 4.31
CA ARG A 214 19.39 -13.67 2.96
C ARG A 214 20.07 -12.87 1.82
N VAL A 215 20.99 -11.94 2.14
CA VAL A 215 21.61 -11.05 1.13
C VAL A 215 22.45 -11.78 0.09
N GLU A 216 22.80 -13.06 0.27
CA GLU A 216 23.60 -13.75 -0.76
C GLU A 216 22.84 -14.23 -2.00
N GLN A 217 21.52 -14.43 -1.99
CA GLN A 217 20.87 -15.11 -3.13
C GLN A 217 19.45 -14.67 -3.51
N THR A 218 18.86 -13.62 -2.92
CA THR A 218 17.48 -13.26 -3.30
C THR A 218 17.47 -12.21 -4.43
N PRO A 219 17.02 -12.55 -5.66
CA PRO A 219 16.92 -11.60 -6.76
C PRO A 219 15.95 -10.48 -6.38
N THR A 220 16.19 -9.30 -6.92
CA THR A 220 15.41 -8.05 -6.82
C THR A 220 13.95 -8.28 -7.27
N GLY A 221 13.17 -8.91 -6.39
CA GLY A 221 11.75 -9.16 -6.61
C GLY A 221 11.03 -7.85 -6.89
N THR A 222 10.28 -7.83 -8.00
CA THR A 222 9.41 -6.76 -8.47
C THR A 222 8.60 -6.19 -7.30
N ARG A 223 9.08 -5.09 -6.71
CA ARG A 223 8.30 -4.34 -5.72
C ARG A 223 7.14 -3.74 -6.49
N ILE A 224 5.95 -4.28 -6.29
CA ILE A 224 4.72 -3.65 -6.77
C ILE A 224 4.69 -2.24 -6.18
N ARG A 225 4.85 -1.24 -7.03
CA ARG A 225 4.69 0.16 -6.66
C ARG A 225 3.24 0.52 -6.96
N LEU A 226 2.50 0.89 -5.92
CA LEU A 226 1.19 1.52 -6.10
C LEU A 226 1.36 2.75 -7.01
N PRO A 227 0.34 3.09 -7.83
CA PRO A 227 0.34 4.33 -8.57
C PRO A 227 0.67 5.49 -7.63
N LYS A 228 1.66 6.31 -7.99
CA LYS A 228 2.12 7.43 -7.13
C LYS A 228 1.01 8.44 -6.82
N THR A 229 -0.06 8.42 -7.60
CA THR A 229 -1.25 9.25 -7.48
C THR A 229 -2.27 8.73 -6.45
N LEU A 230 -2.29 7.44 -6.13
CA LEU A 230 -3.37 6.84 -5.32
C LEU A 230 -3.46 7.47 -3.92
N VAL A 231 -2.35 7.48 -3.18
CA VAL A 231 -2.34 8.00 -1.80
C VAL A 231 -2.66 9.51 -1.75
N PRO A 232 -2.06 10.36 -2.62
CA PRO A 232 -2.45 11.76 -2.71
C PRO A 232 -3.92 12.01 -3.02
N VAL A 233 -4.53 11.25 -3.95
CA VAL A 233 -5.95 11.40 -4.26
C VAL A 233 -6.82 11.07 -3.04
N VAL A 234 -6.61 9.89 -2.45
CA VAL A 234 -7.40 9.43 -1.29
C VAL A 234 -7.22 10.40 -0.10
N GLY A 235 -5.99 10.86 0.15
CA GLY A 235 -5.71 11.88 1.16
C GLY A 235 -6.45 13.18 0.90
N THR A 236 -6.37 13.71 -0.33
CA THR A 236 -7.07 14.94 -0.71
C THR A 236 -8.58 14.81 -0.53
N THR A 237 -9.18 13.69 -0.94
CA THR A 237 -10.63 13.48 -0.85
C THR A 237 -11.10 13.31 0.60
N VAL A 238 -10.40 12.50 1.40
CA VAL A 238 -10.80 12.21 2.78
C VAL A 238 -10.63 13.46 3.67
N PHE A 239 -9.44 14.07 3.66
CA PHE A 239 -9.18 15.26 4.47
C PHE A 239 -9.90 16.50 3.92
N GLY A 240 -10.02 16.64 2.61
CA GLY A 240 -10.75 17.74 1.98
C GLY A 240 -12.25 17.67 2.27
N GLY A 241 -12.86 16.49 2.07
CA GLY A 241 -14.26 16.25 2.39
C GLY A 241 -14.54 16.49 3.88
N THR A 242 -13.72 15.94 4.77
CA THR A 242 -13.84 16.15 6.22
C THR A 242 -13.71 17.63 6.57
N GLY A 243 -12.71 18.33 6.02
CA GLY A 243 -12.50 19.75 6.27
C GLY A 243 -13.68 20.63 5.83
N LEU A 244 -14.27 20.34 4.67
CA LEU A 244 -15.46 21.03 4.18
C LEU A 244 -16.70 20.77 5.04
N VAL A 245 -16.90 19.53 5.49
CA VAL A 245 -18.00 19.18 6.40
C VAL A 245 -17.86 19.91 7.74
N LEU A 246 -16.65 19.90 8.33
CA LEU A 246 -16.37 20.58 9.60
C LEU A 246 -16.50 22.11 9.46
N LEU A 247 -16.03 22.68 8.35
CA LEU A 247 -16.20 24.10 8.08
C LEU A 247 -17.69 24.46 7.94
N SER A 248 -18.46 23.62 7.26
CA SER A 248 -19.91 23.81 7.10
C SER A 248 -20.61 23.76 8.45
N ALA A 249 -20.23 22.83 9.33
CA ALA A 249 -20.72 22.76 10.71
C ALA A 249 -20.34 24.03 11.51
N ALA A 250 -19.10 24.51 11.37
CA ALA A 250 -18.61 25.74 12.01
C ALA A 250 -19.42 26.98 11.57
N VAL A 251 -19.70 27.10 10.27
CA VAL A 251 -20.50 28.19 9.69
C VAL A 251 -21.97 28.08 10.13
N THR A 252 -22.54 26.88 10.11
CA THR A 252 -23.94 26.66 10.57
C THR A 252 -24.09 27.05 12.04
N ASN A 253 -23.08 26.79 12.86
CA ASN A 253 -23.03 27.16 14.28
C ASN A 253 -22.85 28.69 14.50
N LEU A 254 -22.49 29.46 13.47
CA LEU A 254 -22.61 30.93 13.50
C LEU A 254 -24.06 31.38 13.29
N ALA A 255 -24.75 30.75 12.34
CA ALA A 255 -26.13 31.09 11.99
C ALA A 255 -27.14 30.67 13.07
N VAL A 256 -26.94 29.50 13.66
CA VAL A 256 -27.74 28.98 14.77
C VAL A 256 -26.95 29.19 16.07
N LEU A 257 -27.34 30.20 16.85
CA LEU A 257 -26.67 30.52 18.11
C LEU A 257 -26.74 29.32 19.06
N GLY A 258 -25.58 28.72 19.37
CA GLY A 258 -25.42 27.83 20.51
C GLY A 258 -25.54 26.34 20.24
N LEU A 259 -25.06 25.84 19.09
CA LEU A 259 -24.98 24.39 18.92
C LEU A 259 -23.83 23.81 19.75
N TRP A 260 -22.57 24.24 19.61
CA TRP A 260 -21.43 23.75 20.43
C TRP A 260 -20.27 24.75 20.41
N GLY A 261 -19.20 24.54 21.19
CA GLY A 261 -17.95 25.32 21.13
C GLY A 261 -17.46 25.55 19.69
N ARG A 262 -17.61 26.79 19.21
CA ARG A 262 -17.43 27.17 17.78
C ARG A 262 -15.99 27.01 17.34
N GLY A 263 -15.05 27.40 18.20
CA GLY A 263 -13.64 27.42 17.88
C GLY A 263 -13.07 26.04 17.53
N LEU A 264 -13.59 24.96 18.12
CA LEU A 264 -13.09 23.61 17.86
C LEU A 264 -13.28 23.21 16.39
N TRP A 265 -14.49 23.40 15.84
CA TRP A 265 -14.82 23.09 14.45
C TRP A 265 -13.94 23.86 13.45
N TYR A 266 -13.63 25.14 13.75
CA TYR A 266 -12.74 25.94 12.90
C TYR A 266 -11.32 25.39 12.88
N VAL A 267 -10.76 25.06 14.06
CA VAL A 267 -9.40 24.53 14.15
C VAL A 267 -9.28 23.21 13.39
N GLU A 268 -10.21 22.29 13.60
CA GLU A 268 -10.21 21.00 12.92
C GLU A 268 -10.40 21.15 11.40
N ALA A 269 -11.31 22.02 10.97
CA ALA A 269 -11.52 22.31 9.55
C ALA A 269 -10.26 22.86 8.89
N VAL A 270 -9.61 23.86 9.51
CA VAL A 270 -8.39 24.48 8.97
C VAL A 270 -7.26 23.46 8.86
N ILE A 271 -7.03 22.64 9.89
CA ILE A 271 -5.99 21.62 9.87
C ILE A 271 -6.29 20.56 8.80
N SER A 272 -7.53 20.09 8.71
CA SER A 272 -7.92 19.09 7.72
C SER A 272 -7.75 19.61 6.29
N LEU A 273 -8.16 20.86 6.02
CA LEU A 273 -7.98 21.51 4.73
C LEU A 273 -6.50 21.76 4.39
N ALA A 274 -5.66 22.12 5.37
CA ALA A 274 -4.23 22.28 5.16
C ALA A 274 -3.56 20.95 4.76
N ILE A 275 -3.93 19.84 5.42
CA ILE A 275 -3.46 18.50 5.07
C ILE A 275 -3.94 18.11 3.67
N ALA A 276 -5.22 18.38 3.35
CA ALA A 276 -5.79 18.13 2.03
C ALA A 276 -5.04 18.90 0.93
N ALA A 277 -4.71 20.17 1.16
CA ALA A 277 -3.90 20.98 0.24
C ALA A 277 -2.49 20.39 0.04
N GLY A 278 -1.85 19.90 1.11
CA GLY A 278 -0.58 19.18 1.01
C GLY A 278 -0.67 17.95 0.10
N TYR A 279 -1.70 17.13 0.27
CA TYR A 279 -1.96 15.98 -0.61
C TYR A 279 -2.30 16.39 -2.04
N LEU A 280 -3.04 17.47 -2.26
CA LEU A 280 -3.35 17.98 -3.59
C LEU A 280 -2.08 18.40 -4.33
N VAL A 281 -1.15 19.09 -3.66
CA VAL A 281 0.15 19.44 -4.25
C VAL A 281 0.95 18.20 -4.64
N LEU A 282 0.96 17.15 -3.78
CA LEU A 282 1.61 15.88 -4.11
C LEU A 282 0.96 15.18 -5.31
N PHE A 283 -0.37 15.24 -5.41
CA PHE A 283 -1.11 14.69 -6.54
C PHE A 283 -0.75 15.40 -7.85
N LEU A 284 -0.80 16.73 -7.86
CA LEU A 284 -0.48 17.55 -9.03
C LEU A 284 0.96 17.30 -9.50
N ARG A 285 1.92 17.22 -8.58
CA ARG A 285 3.32 16.86 -8.89
C ARG A 285 3.46 15.47 -9.50
N ALA A 286 2.66 14.52 -9.05
CA ALA A 286 2.67 13.16 -9.60
C ALA A 286 2.13 13.13 -11.05
N LEU A 287 1.12 13.94 -11.36
CA LEU A 287 0.58 14.08 -12.73
C LEU A 287 1.58 14.73 -13.69
N THR A 288 2.26 15.81 -13.27
CA THR A 288 3.27 16.46 -14.13
C THR A 288 4.47 15.56 -14.41
N ALA A 289 4.82 14.68 -13.47
CA ALA A 289 5.90 13.72 -13.66
C ALA A 289 5.57 12.64 -14.71
N THR A 290 4.30 12.32 -14.92
CA THR A 290 3.86 11.33 -15.92
C THR A 290 3.77 11.89 -17.34
N THR A 291 3.69 13.21 -17.51
CA THR A 291 3.58 13.84 -18.84
C THR A 291 4.92 14.02 -19.57
N VAL A 292 6.04 13.85 -18.87
CA VAL A 292 7.40 14.08 -19.40
C VAL A 292 8.11 12.77 -19.79
N SER A 293 7.53 11.63 -19.43
CA SER A 293 8.05 10.28 -19.72
C SER A 293 7.33 9.64 -20.89
#